data_AF-A0A537DXK5-F1
#
_entry.id   AF-A0A537DXK5-F1
#
_cell.length_a   1.000
_cell.length_b   1.000
_cell.length_c   1.000
_cell.angle_alpha   90.00
_cell.angle_beta   90.00
_cell.angle_gamma   90.00
#
_symmetry.space_group_name_H-M   'P 1'
#
loop_
_entity.id
_entity.type
_entity.pdbx_description
1 polymer ?
#
loop_
_entity_poly.entity_id
_entity_poly.type
_entity_poly.pdbx_seq_one_letter_code
_entity_poly.pdbx_strand_id
1 'polypeptide(L)'
;MLWRVGQFEYGNEDHLYAAVRAIDWPNYFRVERTLRVNVTAQKSPLKSLEFATLRIKDAVCDRFRDASSRRPDVERSNPDIRVHAFLEGARGTLYLDTSGEPLFKRGWRAAQAEAP
;
A
#
# COMPACT_ATOMS: atom_id res chain seq x y z
N MET A 1 -0.86 -8.81 10.25
CA MET A 1 -2.32 -8.67 10.31
C MET A 1 -2.74 -7.76 9.15
N LEU A 2 -3.76 -8.17 8.39
CA LEU A 2 -4.25 -7.44 7.22
C LEU A 2 -5.58 -6.76 7.58
N TRP A 3 -5.62 -5.43 7.51
CA TRP A 3 -6.79 -4.63 7.89
C TRP A 3 -7.42 -4.00 6.66
N ARG A 4 -8.73 -4.15 6.46
CA ARG A 4 -9.44 -3.38 5.43
C ARG A 4 -9.59 -1.93 5.90
N VAL A 5 -9.08 -0.99 5.13
CA VAL A 5 -9.08 0.45 5.49
C VAL A 5 -10.01 1.29 4.63
N GLY A 6 -10.47 0.76 3.49
CA GLY A 6 -11.41 1.49 2.65
C GLY A 6 -12.02 0.63 1.55
N GLN A 7 -13.21 1.05 1.11
CA GLN A 7 -13.88 0.57 -0.09
C GLN A 7 -14.47 1.77 -0.82
N PHE A 8 -14.41 1.76 -2.15
CA PHE A 8 -14.85 2.88 -2.96
C PHE A 8 -15.18 2.44 -4.37
N GLU A 9 -15.94 3.27 -5.09
CA GLU A 9 -16.15 3.13 -6.52
C GLU A 9 -15.15 4.00 -7.28
N TYR A 10 -14.76 3.58 -8.47
CA TYR A 10 -13.88 4.36 -9.34
C TYR A 10 -14.19 4.06 -10.81
N GLY A 11 -14.02 5.07 -11.66
CA GLY A 11 -14.14 4.92 -13.12
C GLY A 11 -12.84 5.21 -13.85
N ASN A 12 -11.93 5.95 -13.22
CA ASN A 12 -10.65 6.39 -13.75
C ASN A 12 -9.65 6.60 -12.61
N GLU A 13 -8.42 6.95 -12.97
CA GLU A 13 -7.31 7.14 -12.06
C GLU A 13 -7.47 8.34 -11.11
N ASP A 14 -8.25 9.35 -11.48
CA ASP A 14 -8.53 10.51 -10.64
C ASP A 14 -9.56 10.19 -9.55
N HIS A 15 -10.58 9.40 -9.89
CA HIS A 15 -11.52 8.86 -8.90
C HIS A 15 -10.78 7.98 -7.88
N LEU A 16 -9.88 7.12 -8.38
CA LEU A 16 -9.02 6.29 -7.53
C LEU A 16 -8.17 7.15 -6.59
N TYR A 17 -7.46 8.16 -7.12
CA TYR A 17 -6.64 9.07 -6.32
C TYR A 17 -7.47 9.78 -5.25
N ALA A 18 -8.63 10.36 -5.63
CA ALA A 18 -9.49 11.09 -4.71
C ALA A 18 -10.00 10.20 -3.57
N ALA A 19 -10.47 9.00 -3.89
CA ALA A 19 -10.99 8.05 -2.90
C ALA A 19 -9.89 7.58 -1.93
N VAL A 20 -8.69 7.29 -2.44
CA VAL A 20 -7.55 6.88 -1.61
C VAL A 20 -7.10 8.03 -0.70
N ARG A 21 -7.03 9.27 -1.21
CA ARG A 21 -6.60 10.44 -0.44
C ARG A 21 -7.58 10.82 0.67
N ALA A 22 -8.87 10.50 0.51
CA ALA A 22 -9.90 10.77 1.50
C ALA A 22 -9.77 9.93 2.79
N ILE A 23 -9.03 8.82 2.76
CA ILE A 23 -8.79 7.98 3.94
C ILE A 23 -7.86 8.71 4.90
N ASP A 24 -8.14 8.66 6.20
CA ASP A 24 -7.31 9.29 7.22
C ASP A 24 -6.06 8.46 7.56
N TRP A 25 -5.13 8.36 6.60
CA TRP A 25 -3.90 7.57 6.71
C TRP A 25 -3.09 7.81 8.00
N PRO A 26 -2.96 9.05 8.52
CA PRO A 26 -2.27 9.29 9.80
C PRO A 26 -2.86 8.55 11.02
N ASN A 27 -4.14 8.13 10.98
CA ASN A 27 -4.72 7.32 12.05
C ASN A 27 -4.29 5.85 12.01
N TYR A 28 -3.73 5.40 10.90
CA TYR A 28 -3.32 4.01 10.72
C TYR A 28 -1.82 3.79 10.99
N PHE A 29 -0.98 4.74 10.59
CA PHE A 29 0.47 4.66 10.84
C PHE A 29 1.13 6.04 10.85
N ARG A 30 2.32 6.11 11.44
CA ARG A 30 3.08 7.37 11.57
C ARG A 30 3.90 7.66 10.33
N VAL A 31 4.09 8.94 10.02
CA VAL A 31 4.79 9.43 8.82
C VAL A 31 6.26 8.97 8.73
N GLU A 32 6.88 8.56 9.84
CA GLU A 32 8.26 8.01 9.85
C GLU A 32 8.36 6.61 9.23
N ARG A 33 7.24 5.91 9.04
CA ARG A 33 7.23 4.56 8.47
C ARG A 33 7.39 4.61 6.96
N THR A 34 8.21 3.71 6.43
CA THR A 34 8.34 3.51 4.99
C THR A 34 7.14 2.74 4.44
N LEU A 35 6.75 3.01 3.20
CA LEU A 35 5.63 2.32 2.57
C LEU A 35 5.95 1.73 1.20
N ARG A 36 5.12 0.76 0.82
CA ARG A 36 4.98 0.25 -0.55
C ARG A 36 3.50 0.06 -0.88
N VAL A 37 3.14 0.28 -2.14
CA VAL A 37 1.81 -0.03 -2.68
C VAL A 37 1.89 -1.25 -3.60
N ASN A 38 0.97 -2.19 -3.41
CA ASN A 38 0.76 -3.34 -4.28
C ASN A 38 -0.66 -3.29 -4.83
N VAL A 39 -0.80 -3.31 -6.16
CA VAL A 39 -2.12 -3.29 -6.81
C VAL A 39 -2.33 -4.61 -7.54
N THR A 40 -3.48 -5.23 -7.31
CA THR A 40 -4.00 -6.33 -8.12
C THR A 40 -5.37 -5.93 -8.68
N ALA A 41 -5.72 -6.45 -9.86
CA ALA A 41 -6.96 -6.06 -10.51
C ALA A 41 -7.60 -7.20 -11.29
N GLN A 42 -8.93 -7.14 -11.38
CA GLN A 42 -9.77 -8.03 -12.16
C GLN A 42 -10.85 -7.20 -12.87
N LYS A 43 -10.88 -7.24 -14.21
CA LYS A 43 -11.86 -6.47 -15.03
C LYS A 43 -11.90 -4.96 -14.70
N SER A 44 -10.80 -4.40 -14.21
CA SER A 44 -10.68 -2.97 -13.93
C SER A 44 -10.77 -2.15 -15.23
N PRO A 45 -11.42 -0.96 -15.21
CA PRO A 45 -11.44 -0.06 -16.36
C PRO A 45 -10.11 0.69 -16.58
N LEU A 46 -9.17 0.62 -15.63
CA LEU A 46 -7.89 1.34 -15.75
C LEU A 46 -6.97 0.68 -16.77
N LYS A 47 -6.24 1.51 -17.52
CA LYS A 47 -5.36 1.03 -18.59
C LYS A 47 -4.01 0.52 -18.08
N SER A 48 -3.55 0.99 -16.93
CA SER A 48 -2.23 0.65 -16.38
C SER A 48 -2.27 0.46 -14.88
N LEU A 49 -1.86 -0.73 -14.42
CA LEU A 49 -1.70 -1.01 -12.99
C LEU A 49 -0.50 -0.30 -12.38
N GLU A 50 0.56 -0.06 -13.16
CA GLU A 50 1.70 0.73 -12.71
C GLU A 50 1.28 2.16 -12.43
N PHE A 51 0.49 2.76 -13.32
CA PHE A 51 -0.03 4.10 -13.12
C PHE A 51 -1.00 4.15 -11.94
N ALA A 52 -1.92 3.19 -11.81
CA ALA A 52 -2.77 3.07 -10.62
C ALA A 52 -1.95 2.98 -9.32
N THR A 53 -0.86 2.20 -9.33
CA THR A 53 0.06 2.08 -8.19
C THR A 53 0.67 3.43 -7.82
N LEU A 54 1.14 4.19 -8.81
CA LEU A 54 1.67 5.54 -8.60
C LEU A 54 0.61 6.47 -7.99
N ARG A 55 -0.61 6.47 -8.54
CA ARG A 55 -1.72 7.33 -8.07
C ARG A 55 -2.10 7.02 -6.64
N ILE A 56 -2.21 5.75 -6.26
CA ILE A 56 -2.49 5.35 -4.88
C ILE A 56 -1.37 5.81 -3.95
N LYS A 57 -0.11 5.56 -4.32
CA LYS A 57 1.06 5.97 -3.54
C LYS A 57 1.10 7.49 -3.35
N ASP A 58 0.86 8.27 -4.41
CA ASP A 58 0.81 9.72 -4.34
C ASP A 58 -0.33 10.19 -3.42
N ALA A 59 -1.53 9.60 -3.53
CA ALA A 59 -2.68 9.92 -2.68
C ALA A 59 -2.40 9.69 -1.18
N VAL A 60 -1.75 8.57 -0.82
CA VAL A 60 -1.34 8.31 0.57
C VAL A 60 -0.34 9.36 1.04
N CYS A 61 0.72 9.60 0.28
CA CYS A 61 1.76 10.57 0.64
C CYS A 61 1.22 12.00 0.76
N ASP A 62 0.33 12.40 -0.15
CA ASP A 62 -0.28 13.72 -0.16
C ASP A 62 -1.19 13.91 1.04
N ARG A 63 -1.95 12.88 1.45
CA ARG A 63 -2.74 12.95 2.69
C ARG A 63 -1.87 13.19 3.93
N PHE A 64 -0.71 12.54 4.03
CA PHE A 64 0.23 12.82 5.10
C PHE A 64 0.78 14.26 5.03
N ARG A 65 1.06 14.74 3.81
CA ARG A 65 1.53 16.11 3.60
C ARG A 65 0.49 17.13 4.04
N ASP A 66 -0.78 16.91 3.74
CA ASP A 66 -1.87 17.80 4.18
C ASP A 66 -1.98 17.84 5.71
N ALA A 67 -1.83 16.70 6.38
CA ALA A 67 -2.03 16.58 7.82
C ALA A 67 -0.81 17.02 8.65
N SER A 68 0.40 16.90 8.11
CA SER A 68 1.64 17.03 8.90
C SER A 68 2.77 17.77 8.19
N SER A 69 2.57 18.26 6.97
CA SER A 69 3.60 18.83 6.09
C SER A 69 4.79 17.90 5.78
N ARG A 70 4.67 16.61 6.13
CA ARG A 70 5.67 15.56 5.89
C ARG A 70 5.04 14.44 5.07
N ARG A 71 5.87 13.65 4.39
CA ARG A 71 5.42 12.45 3.68
C ARG A 71 6.23 11.24 4.16
N PRO A 72 5.63 10.04 4.18
CA PRO A 72 6.37 8.81 4.37
C PRO A 72 7.27 8.52 3.15
N ASP A 73 8.42 7.91 3.41
CA ASP A 73 9.35 7.48 2.36
C ASP A 73 8.90 6.14 1.75
N VAL A 74 9.36 5.87 0.53
CA VAL A 74 9.02 4.64 -0.21
C VAL A 74 10.18 3.65 -0.13
N GLU A 75 9.92 2.44 0.32
CA GLU A 75 10.88 1.33 0.35
C GLU A 75 10.30 0.12 -0.40
N ARG A 76 11.02 -0.39 -1.40
CA ARG A 76 10.50 -1.45 -2.30
C ARG A 76 10.74 -2.85 -1.75
N SER A 77 11.83 -3.04 -1.02
CA SER A 77 12.34 -4.36 -0.60
C SER A 77 11.81 -4.76 0.77
N ASN A 78 11.94 -3.87 1.77
CA ASN A 78 11.51 -4.14 3.14
C ASN A 78 10.78 -2.94 3.76
N PRO A 79 9.56 -2.61 3.26
CA PRO A 79 8.77 -1.52 3.82
C PRO A 79 8.22 -1.87 5.20
N ASP A 80 8.07 -0.87 6.06
CA ASP A 80 7.33 -1.00 7.32
C ASP A 80 5.84 -1.27 7.07
N ILE A 81 5.28 -0.63 6.03
CA ILE A 81 3.85 -0.62 5.73
C ILE A 81 3.61 -1.08 4.29
N ARG A 82 2.69 -2.02 4.11
CA ARG A 82 2.22 -2.42 2.77
C ARG A 82 0.76 -2.04 2.60
N VAL A 83 0.49 -1.22 1.59
CA VAL A 83 -0.87 -0.89 1.15
C VAL A 83 -1.21 -1.80 -0.01
N HIS A 84 -2.21 -2.65 0.16
CA HIS A 84 -2.73 -3.51 -0.90
C HIS A 84 -4.01 -2.92 -1.45
N ALA A 85 -4.08 -2.75 -2.76
CA ALA A 85 -5.30 -2.36 -3.46
C ALA A 85 -5.78 -3.51 -4.34
N PHE A 86 -7.03 -3.90 -4.15
CA PHE A 86 -7.73 -4.84 -5.01
C PHE A 86 -8.78 -4.09 -5.82
N LEU A 87 -8.65 -4.11 -7.14
CA LEU A 87 -9.47 -3.37 -8.08
C LEU A 87 -10.33 -4.33 -8.90
N GLU A 88 -11.63 -4.41 -8.64
CA GLU A 88 -12.55 -5.35 -9.29
C GLU A 88 -13.70 -4.60 -9.99
N GLY A 89 -13.78 -4.70 -11.32
CA GLY A 89 -14.75 -3.92 -12.08
C GLY A 89 -14.59 -2.42 -11.78
N ALA A 90 -15.66 -1.77 -11.34
CA ALA A 90 -15.66 -0.36 -10.91
C ALA A 90 -15.50 -0.18 -9.39
N ARG A 91 -15.03 -1.19 -8.64
CA ARG A 91 -14.93 -1.18 -7.17
C ARG A 91 -13.51 -1.43 -6.72
N GLY A 92 -13.02 -0.58 -5.81
CA GLY A 92 -11.73 -0.73 -5.16
C GLY A 92 -11.88 -1.11 -3.69
N THR A 93 -10.98 -1.95 -3.20
CA THR A 93 -10.81 -2.23 -1.76
C THR A 93 -9.34 -2.04 -1.38
N LEU A 94 -9.10 -1.33 -0.29
CA LEU A 94 -7.77 -1.12 0.27
C LEU A 94 -7.57 -1.89 1.56
N TYR A 95 -6.39 -2.47 1.69
CA TYR A 95 -5.92 -3.12 2.90
C TYR A 95 -4.57 -2.56 3.34
N LEU A 96 -4.35 -2.57 4.64
CA LEU A 96 -3.09 -2.22 5.27
C LEU A 96 -2.51 -3.46 5.96
N ASP A 97 -1.28 -3.78 5.61
CA ASP A 97 -0.48 -4.80 6.28
C ASP A 97 0.63 -4.12 7.08
N THR A 98 0.59 -4.31 8.41
CA THR A 98 1.55 -3.79 9.39
C THR A 98 2.41 -4.90 10.00
N SER A 99 2.36 -6.13 9.45
CA SER A 99 3.06 -7.29 10.01
C SER A 99 4.59 -7.17 9.98
N GLY A 100 5.15 -6.22 9.23
CA GLY A 100 6.57 -6.26 8.87
C GLY A 100 6.90 -7.54 8.09
N GLU A 101 8.05 -8.17 8.32
CA GLU A 101 8.48 -9.39 7.62
C GLU A 101 7.44 -10.53 7.62
N PRO A 102 7.44 -11.40 6.60
CA PRO A 102 6.64 -12.61 6.64
C PRO A 102 6.94 -13.42 7.90
N LEU A 103 5.89 -13.88 8.58
CA LEU A 103 5.98 -14.71 9.81
C LEU A 103 6.90 -15.93 9.66
N PHE A 104 7.16 -16.42 8.44
CA PHE A 104 8.05 -17.55 8.17
C PHE A 104 9.55 -17.24 8.33
N LYS A 105 9.98 -15.98 8.42
CA LYS A 105 11.40 -15.62 8.60
C LYS A 105 11.87 -15.62 10.06
N ARG A 106 10.98 -15.88 11.02
CA ARG A 106 11.33 -15.89 12.45
C ARG A 106 12.06 -17.17 12.92
N GLY A 107 12.38 -18.10 12.01
CA GLY A 107 12.91 -19.44 12.35
C GLY A 107 14.13 -19.97 11.59
N TRP A 108 14.67 -19.31 10.57
CA TRP A 108 15.87 -19.79 9.84
C TRP A 108 16.97 -18.74 9.76
N ARG A 109 17.56 -18.45 10.92
CA ARG A 109 19.02 -18.26 11.01
C ARG A 109 19.59 -19.41 11.83
N ALA A 110 19.55 -20.60 11.26
CA ALA A 110 20.40 -21.70 11.71
C ALA A 110 21.41 -21.96 10.59
N ALA A 111 22.65 -21.61 10.89
CA ALA A 111 23.89 -22.07 10.29
C ALA A 111 23.98 -22.04 8.76
N GLN A 112 24.82 -21.13 8.28
CA GLN A 112 25.85 -21.47 7.31
C GLN A 112 26.36 -22.90 7.57
N ALA A 113 25.95 -23.84 6.74
CA ALA A 113 26.71 -25.04 6.46
C ALA A 113 27.20 -24.88 5.03
N GLU A 114 28.47 -24.53 4.88
CA GLU A 114 29.23 -24.93 3.69
C GLU A 114 29.03 -26.44 3.54
N ALA A 115 28.76 -26.86 2.31
CA ALA A 115 28.91 -28.26 1.92
C ALA A 115 29.83 -28.31 0.69
N PRO A 116 30.66 -29.36 0.58
CA PRO A 116 31.93 -29.38 -0.18
C PRO A 116 31.79 -29.40 -1.70
#